data_AF-A0A392PFS3-F1
#
_entry.id   AF-A0A392PFS3-F1
#
_cell.length_a   1.000
_cell.length_b   1.000
_cell.length_c   1.000
_cell.angle_alpha   90.00
_cell.angle_beta   90.00
_cell.angle_gamma   90.00
#
_symmetry.space_group_name_H-M   'P 1'
#
loop_
_entity.id
_entity.type
_entity.pdbx_description
1 polymer ?
#
loop_
_entity_poly.entity_id
_entity_poly.type
_entity_poly.pdbx_seq_one_letter_code
_entity_poly.pdbx_strand_id
1 'polypeptide(L)'
;RYYLPSGRELSRLVGVSRAPIIQHFAETISGISTIRSFDQQSRFLETNMKLVDGYSRPKFNMAVAIEWLGLRLDILSSITFAFSLIFLISIPPGIINPGIAGLAVTYGLSINAIQYMVIWSLCNLENNIISVERILQHTTIPSEPPLVSEEENRPDPSWPAYGKVDIRNLQVAGIFSPC
;
A
#
# COMPACT_ATOMS: atom_id res chain seq x y z
N ARG A 1 2.40 20.77 1.71
CA ARG A 1 3.73 20.67 1.04
C ARG A 1 4.69 19.72 1.78
N TYR A 2 4.78 19.75 3.12
CA TYR A 2 5.70 18.87 3.88
C TYR A 2 5.16 17.45 4.15
N TYR A 3 3.84 17.30 4.33
CA TYR A 3 3.25 15.99 4.62
C TYR A 3 3.36 15.01 3.44
N LEU A 4 3.06 15.47 2.23
CA LEU A 4 2.93 14.60 1.05
C LEU A 4 4.21 13.81 0.72
N PRO A 5 5.42 14.41 0.66
CA PRO A 5 6.65 13.65 0.42
C PRO A 5 6.95 12.67 1.55
N SER A 6 6.80 13.11 2.80
CA SER A 6 7.08 12.29 3.99
C SER A 6 6.11 11.13 4.13
N GLY A 7 4.81 11.36 3.96
CA GLY A 7 3.76 10.34 4.05
C GLY A 7 3.90 9.25 2.99
N ARG A 8 4.30 9.63 1.78
CA ARG A 8 4.59 8.68 0.69
C ARG A 8 5.79 7.79 1.00
N GLU A 9 6.92 8.36 1.44
CA GLU A 9 8.09 7.55 1.82
C GLU A 9 7.79 6.63 3.00
N LEU A 10 7.00 7.11 3.96
CA LEU A 10 6.60 6.32 5.12
C LEU A 10 5.68 5.17 4.73
N SER A 11 4.72 5.40 3.82
CA SER A 11 3.88 4.36 3.24
C SER A 11 4.72 3.32 2.48
N ARG A 12 5.73 3.75 1.73
CA ARG A 12 6.69 2.87 1.05
C ARG A 12 7.48 2.02 2.04
N LEU A 13 8.01 2.62 3.11
CA LEU A 13 8.69 1.92 4.21
C LEU A 13 7.79 0.87 4.85
N VAL A 14 6.55 1.21 5.19
CA VAL A 14 5.56 0.27 5.74
C VAL A 14 5.29 -0.89 4.77
N GLY A 15 5.15 -0.59 3.47
CA GLY A 15 4.95 -1.59 2.43
C GLY A 15 6.10 -2.58 2.31
N VAL A 16 7.34 -2.08 2.29
CA VAL A 16 8.56 -2.90 2.19
C VAL A 16 8.78 -3.73 3.47
N SER A 17 8.54 -3.16 4.66
CA SER A 17 8.72 -3.87 5.94
C SER A 17 7.70 -4.99 6.16
N ARG A 18 6.54 -4.96 5.48
CA ARG A 18 5.50 -5.98 5.62
C ARG A 18 5.83 -7.29 4.90
N ALA A 19 6.48 -7.23 3.74
CA ALA A 19 6.73 -8.41 2.91
C ALA A 19 7.62 -9.47 3.60
N PRO A 20 8.75 -9.11 4.26
CA PRO A 20 9.59 -10.06 4.98
C PRO A 20 8.86 -10.82 6.09
N ILE A 21 7.89 -10.18 6.76
CA ILE A 21 7.09 -10.83 7.81
C ILE A 21 6.27 -11.97 7.19
N ILE A 22 5.55 -11.69 6.10
CA ILE A 22 4.70 -12.68 5.41
C ILE A 22 5.56 -13.84 4.90
N GLN A 23 6.72 -13.52 4.31
CA GLN A 23 7.68 -14.50 3.82
C GLN A 23 8.20 -15.41 4.95
N HIS A 24 8.67 -14.83 6.06
CA HIS A 24 9.17 -15.58 7.20
C HIS A 24 8.09 -16.49 7.82
N PHE A 25 6.84 -16.03 7.85
CA PHE A 25 5.71 -16.86 8.28
C PHE A 25 5.48 -18.05 7.34
N ALA A 26 5.51 -17.83 6.02
CA ALA A 26 5.35 -18.91 5.04
C ALA A 26 6.46 -19.96 5.15
N GLU A 27 7.71 -19.51 5.28
CA GLU A 27 8.88 -20.38 5.49
C GLU A 27 8.77 -21.18 6.80
N THR A 28 8.34 -20.52 7.89
CA THR A 28 8.14 -21.18 9.18
C THR A 28 7.07 -22.27 9.12
N ILE A 29 5.96 -22.03 8.42
CA ILE A 29 4.88 -23.01 8.25
C ILE A 29 5.37 -24.19 7.41
N SER A 30 6.03 -23.92 6.29
CA SER A 30 6.56 -24.96 5.41
C SER A 30 7.63 -25.81 6.08
N GLY A 31 8.45 -25.23 6.96
CA GLY A 31 9.57 -25.88 7.66
C GLY A 31 9.26 -26.32 9.09
N ILE A 32 8.00 -26.32 9.53
CA ILE A 32 7.65 -26.44 10.95
C ILE A 32 8.15 -27.75 11.60
N SER A 33 8.13 -28.85 10.86
CA SER A 33 8.62 -30.15 11.33
C SER A 33 10.13 -30.12 11.59
N THR A 34 10.90 -29.54 10.65
CA THR A 34 12.36 -29.36 10.76
C THR A 34 12.72 -28.43 11.91
N ILE A 35 12.01 -27.30 12.05
CA ILE A 35 12.28 -26.34 13.14
C ILE A 35 12.13 -27.02 14.50
N ARG A 36 11.04 -27.79 14.68
CA ARG A 36 10.77 -28.51 15.92
C ARG A 36 11.75 -29.67 16.15
N SER A 37 12.14 -30.39 15.12
CA SER A 37 13.08 -31.52 15.27
C SER A 37 14.48 -31.08 15.70
N PHE A 38 14.90 -29.87 15.31
CA PHE A 38 16.20 -29.28 15.67
C PHE A 38 16.13 -28.31 16.86
N ASP A 39 14.97 -28.22 17.52
CA ASP A 39 14.69 -27.31 18.64
C ASP A 39 15.06 -25.83 18.37
N GLN A 40 14.80 -25.35 17.15
CA GLN A 40 15.14 -23.99 16.69
C GLN A 40 14.00 -22.96 16.88
N GLN A 41 12.94 -23.29 17.62
CA GLN A 41 11.74 -22.45 17.79
C GLN A 41 12.11 -21.05 18.30
N SER A 42 12.97 -20.96 19.32
CA SER A 42 13.37 -19.68 19.93
C SER A 42 14.05 -18.74 18.94
N ARG A 43 14.91 -19.28 18.06
CA ARG A 43 15.60 -18.50 17.02
C ARG A 43 14.61 -17.91 16.02
N PHE A 44 13.67 -18.71 15.53
CA PHE A 44 12.63 -18.25 14.61
C PHE A 44 11.69 -17.24 15.27
N LEU A 45 11.37 -17.43 16.56
CA LEU A 45 10.56 -16.48 17.32
C LEU A 45 11.27 -15.12 17.45
N GLU A 46 12.55 -15.11 17.80
CA GLU A 46 13.34 -13.88 17.91
C GLU A 46 13.43 -13.14 16.57
N THR A 47 13.68 -13.86 15.47
CA THR A 47 13.67 -13.28 14.12
C THR A 47 12.31 -12.66 13.80
N ASN A 48 11.21 -13.37 14.08
CA ASN A 48 9.87 -12.83 13.88
C ASN A 48 9.61 -11.56 14.70
N MET A 49 10.04 -11.53 15.97
CA MET A 49 9.91 -10.33 16.82
C MET A 49 10.69 -9.14 16.23
N LYS A 50 11.92 -9.36 15.74
CA LYS A 50 12.72 -8.31 15.08
C LYS A 50 12.04 -7.76 13.82
N LEU A 51 11.47 -8.65 12.99
CA LEU A 51 10.75 -8.24 11.78
C LEU A 51 9.49 -7.43 12.13
N VAL A 52 8.73 -7.86 13.13
CA VAL A 52 7.53 -7.16 13.61
C VAL A 52 7.88 -5.80 14.21
N ASP A 53 8.96 -5.70 15.00
CA ASP A 53 9.44 -4.42 15.53
C ASP A 53 9.86 -3.46 14.39
N GLY A 54 10.59 -4.00 13.40
CA GLY A 54 10.99 -3.27 12.20
C GLY A 54 9.82 -2.72 11.38
N TYR A 55 8.67 -3.41 11.36
CA TYR A 55 7.43 -2.94 10.75
C TYR A 55 6.63 -1.98 11.65
N SER A 56 6.63 -2.21 12.95
CA SER A 56 5.83 -1.44 13.91
C SER A 56 6.29 0.01 14.01
N ARG A 57 7.60 0.26 13.97
CA ARG A 57 8.19 1.62 14.01
C ARG A 57 7.72 2.53 12.88
N PRO A 58 7.89 2.19 11.59
CA PRO A 58 7.41 3.04 10.49
C PRO A 58 5.89 3.14 10.49
N LYS A 59 5.17 2.08 10.90
CA LYS A 59 3.71 2.10 11.00
C LYS A 59 3.22 3.09 12.06
N PHE A 60 3.87 3.12 13.22
CA PHE A 60 3.59 4.09 14.28
C PHE A 60 3.86 5.52 13.81
N ASN A 61 5.02 5.77 13.20
CA ASN A 61 5.35 7.09 12.66
C ASN A 61 4.31 7.56 11.63
N MET A 62 3.77 6.65 10.82
CA MET A 62 2.72 6.97 9.86
C MET A 62 1.41 7.37 10.52
N ALA A 63 1.02 6.66 11.58
CA ALA A 63 -0.15 7.05 12.38
C ALA A 63 0.04 8.44 13.00
N VAL A 64 1.20 8.69 13.63
CA VAL A 64 1.53 10.00 14.22
C VAL A 64 1.51 11.11 13.17
N ALA A 65 2.01 10.87 11.96
CA ALA A 65 2.00 11.86 10.89
C ALA A 65 0.57 12.21 10.43
N ILE A 66 -0.33 11.22 10.33
CA ILE A 66 -1.74 11.42 10.00
C ILE A 66 -2.43 12.26 11.08
N GLU A 67 -2.26 11.88 12.35
CA GLU A 67 -2.82 12.61 13.49
C GLU A 67 -2.29 14.05 13.58
N TRP A 68 -0.99 14.25 13.34
CA TRP A 68 -0.38 15.58 13.31
C TRP A 68 -0.99 16.46 12.21
N LEU A 69 -1.23 15.90 11.02
CA LEU A 69 -1.90 16.62 9.94
C LEU A 69 -3.36 16.93 10.30
N GLY A 70 -4.07 15.97 10.89
CA GLY A 70 -5.45 16.14 11.37
C GLY A 70 -5.55 17.29 12.36
N LEU A 71 -4.73 17.28 13.41
CA LEU A 71 -4.69 18.35 14.42
C LEU A 71 -4.40 19.73 13.80
N ARG A 72 -3.47 19.81 12.85
CA ARG A 72 -3.19 21.08 12.14
C ARG A 72 -4.37 21.58 11.34
N LEU A 73 -5.10 20.69 10.68
CA LEU A 73 -6.28 21.04 9.88
C LEU A 73 -7.47 21.42 10.77
N ASP A 74 -7.67 20.72 11.89
CA ASP A 74 -8.69 21.06 12.88
C ASP A 74 -8.47 22.45 13.48
N ILE A 75 -7.22 22.81 13.80
CA ILE A 75 -6.90 24.15 14.31
C ILE A 75 -7.20 25.21 13.24
N LEU A 76 -6.76 25.00 12.00
CA LEU A 76 -7.00 25.95 10.91
C LEU A 76 -8.51 26.13 10.67
N SER A 77 -9.24 25.02 10.62
CA SER A 77 -10.68 25.02 10.45
C SER A 77 -11.39 25.76 11.59
N SER A 78 -11.04 25.44 12.84
CA SER A 78 -11.59 26.09 14.03
C SER A 78 -11.32 27.60 14.03
N ILE A 79 -10.13 28.03 13.61
CA ILE A 79 -9.79 29.45 13.46
C ILE A 79 -10.67 30.09 12.38
N THR A 80 -10.79 29.48 11.20
CA THR A 80 -11.62 30.02 10.12
C THR A 80 -13.10 30.11 10.50
N PHE A 81 -13.59 29.13 11.26
CA PHE A 81 -14.95 29.11 11.78
C PHE A 81 -15.17 30.19 12.85
N ALA A 82 -14.20 30.40 13.74
CA ALA A 82 -14.27 31.49 14.71
C ALA A 82 -14.32 32.87 14.01
N PHE A 83 -13.49 33.08 12.98
CA PHE A 83 -13.54 34.32 12.19
C PHE A 83 -14.86 34.51 11.45
N SER A 84 -15.44 33.44 10.88
CA SER A 84 -16.74 33.54 10.19
C SER A 84 -17.87 33.89 11.15
N LEU A 85 -17.85 33.36 12.39
CA LEU A 85 -18.79 33.73 13.44
C LEU A 85 -18.64 35.19 13.89
N ILE A 86 -17.40 35.66 14.09
CA ILE A 86 -17.14 37.06 14.45
C ILE A 86 -17.67 37.99 13.35
N PHE A 87 -17.43 37.66 12.08
CA PHE A 87 -17.93 38.43 10.95
C PHE A 87 -19.46 38.45 10.91
N LEU A 88 -20.10 37.30 11.13
CA LEU A 88 -21.55 37.17 11.14
C LEU A 88 -22.20 38.02 12.24
N ILE A 89 -21.59 38.09 13.42
CA ILE A 89 -22.07 38.89 14.56
C ILE A 89 -21.80 40.39 14.34
N SER A 90 -20.71 40.74 13.66
CA SER A 90 -20.30 42.14 13.46
C SER A 90 -21.14 42.87 12.39
N ILE A 91 -21.90 42.13 11.57
CA ILE A 91 -22.71 42.71 10.50
C ILE A 91 -24.04 43.26 11.06
N PRO A 92 -24.47 44.46 10.65
CA PRO A 92 -25.73 45.03 11.08
C PRO A 92 -26.94 44.15 10.70
N PRO A 93 -28.00 44.12 11.54
CA PRO A 93 -29.22 43.38 11.24
C PRO A 93 -29.85 43.87 9.93
N GLY A 94 -30.25 42.93 9.06
CA GLY A 94 -30.91 43.20 7.77
C GLY A 94 -30.05 42.99 6.53
N ILE A 95 -28.72 42.82 6.66
CA ILE A 95 -27.83 42.56 5.52
C ILE A 95 -27.81 41.07 5.13
N ILE A 96 -27.77 40.16 6.12
CA ILE A 96 -27.71 38.72 5.91
C ILE A 96 -29.04 38.08 6.33
N ASN A 97 -29.57 37.21 5.46
CA ASN A 97 -30.75 36.42 5.80
C ASN A 97 -30.41 35.41 6.92
N PRO A 98 -31.17 35.39 8.05
CA PRO A 98 -30.90 34.48 9.17
C PRO A 98 -30.85 32.99 8.78
N GLY A 99 -31.61 32.58 7.77
CA GLY A 99 -31.58 31.20 7.26
C GLY A 99 -30.22 30.85 6.62
N ILE A 100 -29.64 31.75 5.83
CA ILE A 100 -28.33 31.56 5.21
C ILE A 100 -27.22 31.55 6.27
N ALA A 101 -27.33 32.43 7.27
CA ALA A 101 -26.43 32.46 8.42
C ALA A 101 -26.43 31.12 9.18
N GLY A 102 -27.61 30.57 9.47
CA GLY A 102 -27.74 29.26 10.10
C GLY A 102 -27.09 28.14 9.28
N LEU A 103 -27.33 28.11 7.97
CA LEU A 103 -26.71 27.14 7.06
C LEU A 103 -25.19 27.23 7.05
N ALA A 104 -24.63 28.44 7.00
CA ALA A 104 -23.17 28.64 7.03
C ALA A 104 -22.54 28.09 8.32
N VAL A 105 -23.21 28.28 9.47
CA VAL A 105 -22.75 27.73 10.76
C VAL A 105 -22.86 26.21 10.77
N THR A 106 -23.97 25.64 10.31
CA THR A 106 -24.17 24.18 10.24
C THR A 106 -23.13 23.48 9.35
N TYR A 107 -22.83 24.05 8.19
CA TYR A 107 -21.78 23.51 7.31
C TYR A 107 -20.38 23.72 7.88
N GLY A 108 -20.11 24.86 8.52
CA GLY A 108 -18.86 25.12 9.20
C GLY A 108 -18.57 24.11 10.32
N LEU A 109 -19.58 23.70 11.09
CA LEU A 109 -19.42 22.64 12.10
C LEU A 109 -19.12 21.26 11.49
N SER A 110 -19.68 20.99 10.31
CA SER A 110 -19.51 19.69 9.64
C SER A 110 -18.18 19.56 8.88
N ILE A 111 -17.46 20.67 8.67
CA ILE A 111 -16.25 20.69 7.84
C ILE A 111 -15.11 19.83 8.43
N ASN A 112 -14.97 19.79 9.76
CA ASN A 112 -13.92 19.02 10.44
C ASN A 112 -14.05 17.51 10.15
N ALA A 113 -15.28 16.98 10.24
CA ALA A 113 -15.55 15.57 9.97
C ALA A 113 -15.23 15.20 8.51
N ILE A 114 -15.58 16.08 7.56
CA ILE A 114 -15.28 15.89 6.14
C ILE A 114 -13.77 15.97 5.88
N GLN A 115 -13.06 16.89 6.52
CA GLN A 115 -11.60 17.01 6.39
C GLN A 115 -10.89 15.73 6.82
N TYR A 116 -11.27 15.15 7.97
CA TYR A 116 -10.71 13.88 8.43
C TYR A 116 -10.93 12.77 7.39
N MET A 117 -12.15 12.65 6.87
CA MET A 117 -12.48 11.66 5.84
C MET A 117 -11.62 11.83 4.58
N VAL A 118 -11.44 13.07 4.10
CA VAL A 118 -10.64 13.36 2.90
C VAL A 118 -9.18 12.99 3.11
N ILE A 119 -8.57 13.34 4.25
CA ILE A 119 -7.18 12.97 4.57
C ILE A 119 -7.02 11.45 4.57
N TRP A 120 -7.93 10.76 5.23
CA TRP A 120 -7.92 9.30 5.32
C TRP A 120 -8.08 8.67 3.93
N SER A 121 -8.99 9.17 3.10
CA SER A 121 -9.18 8.72 1.72
C SER A 121 -7.94 8.94 0.86
N LEU A 122 -7.29 10.11 0.96
CA LEU A 122 -6.05 10.39 0.23
C LEU A 122 -4.93 9.43 0.62
N CYS A 123 -4.75 9.15 1.91
CA CYS A 123 -3.76 8.17 2.37
C CYS A 123 -4.07 6.75 1.86
N ASN A 124 -5.34 6.33 1.82
CA ASN A 124 -5.70 5.03 1.25
C ASN A 124 -5.44 4.97 -0.26
N LEU A 125 -5.76 6.05 -0.98
CA LEU A 125 -5.49 6.15 -2.41
C LEU A 125 -3.99 6.02 -2.71
N GLU A 126 -3.15 6.72 -1.94
CA GLU A 126 -1.69 6.62 -2.06
C GLU A 126 -1.14 5.20 -1.79
N ASN A 127 -1.78 4.42 -0.92
CA ASN A 127 -1.40 3.03 -0.71
C ASN A 127 -1.87 2.13 -1.86
N ASN A 128 -3.06 2.38 -2.39
CA ASN A 128 -3.64 1.57 -3.46
C ASN A 128 -2.94 1.78 -4.81
N ILE A 129 -2.51 3.01 -5.12
CA ILE A 129 -1.84 3.31 -6.40
C ILE A 129 -0.52 2.53 -6.57
N ILE A 130 0.18 2.21 -5.48
CA ILE A 130 1.40 1.38 -5.51
C ILE A 130 1.11 -0.02 -6.08
N SER A 131 -0.07 -0.57 -5.81
CA SER A 131 -0.45 -1.87 -6.38
C SER A 131 -0.78 -1.76 -7.87
N VAL A 132 -1.39 -0.65 -8.30
CA VAL A 132 -1.63 -0.37 -9.72
C VAL A 132 -0.32 -0.20 -10.48
N GLU A 133 0.64 0.53 -9.90
CA GLU A 133 1.98 0.71 -10.47
C GLU A 133 2.68 -0.63 -10.71
N ARG A 134 2.59 -1.58 -9.76
CA ARG A 134 3.13 -2.93 -9.93
C ARG A 134 2.46 -3.71 -11.06
N ILE A 135 1.14 -3.63 -11.19
CA ILE A 135 0.42 -4.30 -12.29
C ILE A 135 0.90 -3.74 -13.65
N LEU A 136 1.06 -2.42 -13.76
CA LEU A 136 1.56 -1.78 -14.97
C LEU A 136 3.02 -2.17 -15.29
N GLN A 137 3.84 -2.37 -14.27
CA GLN A 137 5.19 -2.93 -14.46
C GLN A 137 5.11 -4.33 -15.06
N HIS A 138 4.19 -5.19 -14.60
CA HIS A 138 4.00 -6.54 -15.15
C HIS A 138 3.53 -6.54 -16.61
N THR A 139 2.74 -5.55 -17.05
CA THR A 139 2.32 -5.46 -18.47
C THR A 139 3.45 -5.10 -19.43
N THR A 140 4.56 -4.58 -18.92
CA THR A 140 5.72 -4.16 -19.73
C THR A 140 6.78 -5.26 -19.84
N ILE A 141 6.65 -6.35 -19.06
CA ILE A 141 7.60 -7.48 -19.09
C ILE A 141 7.46 -8.21 -20.44
N PRO A 142 8.57 -8.59 -21.10
CA PRO A 142 8.53 -9.38 -22.32
C PRO A 142 7.73 -10.67 -22.10
N SER A 143 6.74 -10.91 -22.96
CA SER A 143 5.92 -12.11 -22.89
C SER A 143 6.73 -13.33 -23.32
N GLU A 144 6.48 -14.46 -22.67
CA GLU A 144 6.95 -15.74 -23.18
C GLU A 144 6.36 -16.02 -24.58
N PRO A 145 7.03 -16.86 -25.40
CA PRO A 145 6.48 -17.24 -26.69
C PRO A 145 5.06 -17.79 -26.57
N PRO A 146 4.20 -17.59 -27.59
CA PRO A 146 2.82 -18.07 -27.56
C PRO A 146 2.72 -19.56 -27.23
N LEU A 147 1.74 -19.92 -26.40
CA LEU A 147 1.47 -21.31 -26.01
C LEU A 147 1.16 -22.22 -27.19
N VAL A 148 0.62 -21.64 -28.27
CA VAL A 148 0.32 -22.32 -29.52
C VAL A 148 1.26 -21.75 -30.57
N SER A 149 2.04 -22.61 -31.21
CA SER A 149 2.87 -22.22 -32.34
C SER A 149 2.00 -21.73 -33.51
N GLU A 150 2.57 -20.87 -34.34
CA GLU A 150 1.99 -20.49 -35.63
C GLU A 150 1.50 -21.75 -36.37
N GLU A 151 0.40 -21.63 -37.12
CA GLU A 151 -0.30 -22.77 -37.73
C GLU A 151 0.62 -23.62 -38.62
N GLU A 152 1.64 -23.00 -39.21
CA GLU A 152 2.70 -23.63 -40.01
C GLU A 152 3.67 -24.51 -39.19
N ASN A 153 3.87 -24.21 -37.91
CA ASN A 153 4.79 -24.93 -36.99
C ASN A 153 4.05 -25.83 -36.00
N ARG A 154 2.76 -26.10 -36.23
CA ARG A 154 1.98 -26.97 -35.35
C ARG A 154 2.22 -28.44 -35.72
N PRO A 155 2.59 -29.29 -34.76
CA PRO A 155 2.76 -30.70 -35.05
C PRO A 155 1.40 -31.36 -35.38
N ASP A 156 1.46 -32.42 -36.18
CA ASP A 156 0.29 -33.21 -36.58
C ASP A 156 -0.50 -33.70 -35.35
N PRO A 157 -1.84 -33.84 -35.41
CA PRO A 157 -2.65 -34.37 -34.31
C PRO A 157 -2.18 -35.72 -33.75
N SER A 158 -1.49 -36.52 -34.56
CA SER A 158 -0.92 -37.81 -34.16
C SER A 158 0.43 -37.69 -33.44
N TRP A 159 1.00 -36.49 -33.32
CA TRP A 159 2.25 -36.22 -32.62
C TRP A 159 2.06 -36.08 -31.10
N PRO A 160 2.97 -36.62 -30.27
CA PRO A 160 4.11 -37.45 -30.65
C PRO A 160 3.73 -38.94 -30.75
N ALA A 161 3.70 -39.49 -31.97
CA ALA A 161 3.24 -40.87 -32.22
C ALA A 161 4.08 -41.96 -31.54
N TYR A 162 5.39 -41.72 -31.39
CA TYR A 162 6.34 -42.70 -30.83
C TYR A 162 6.98 -42.25 -29.52
N GLY A 163 6.67 -41.04 -29.04
CA GLY A 163 7.23 -40.49 -27.80
C GLY A 163 8.76 -40.41 -27.73
N LYS A 164 9.48 -40.54 -28.85
CA LYS A 164 10.94 -40.56 -28.87
C LYS A 164 11.49 -39.15 -28.70
N VAL A 165 12.19 -38.90 -27.59
CA VAL A 165 12.90 -37.64 -27.33
C VAL A 165 14.39 -37.87 -27.55
N ASP A 166 15.00 -37.11 -28.47
CA ASP A 166 16.43 -37.13 -28.74
C ASP A 166 17.02 -35.75 -28.36
N ILE A 167 17.77 -35.70 -27.27
CA ILE A 167 18.35 -34.46 -26.73
C ILE A 167 19.77 -34.34 -27.27
N ARG A 168 20.02 -33.30 -28.08
CA ARG A 168 21.32 -33.07 -28.70
C ARG A 168 21.95 -31.78 -28.20
N ASN A 169 23.09 -31.89 -27.51
CA ASN A 169 23.89 -30.75 -27.03
C ASN A 169 23.08 -29.68 -26.27
N LEU A 170 22.06 -30.10 -25.50
CA LEU A 170 21.25 -29.18 -24.71
C LEU A 170 22.10 -28.55 -23.60
N GLN A 171 22.21 -27.23 -23.62
CA GLN A 171 22.85 -26.46 -22.56
C GLN A 171 21.78 -25.59 -21.88
N VAL A 172 21.66 -25.74 -20.57
CA VAL A 172 20.77 -24.92 -19.75
C VAL A 172 21.64 -23.97 -18.94
N ALA A 173 21.55 -22.68 -19.25
CA ALA A 173 22.21 -21.64 -18.47
C ALA A 173 21.20 -21.04 -17.49
N GLY A 174 21.34 -21.38 -16.21
CA GLY A 174 20.65 -20.67 -15.14
C GLY A 174 21.43 -19.41 -14.76
N ILE A 175 20.76 -18.28 -14.63
CA ILE A 175 21.35 -17.09 -13.99
C ILE A 175 21.37 -17.37 -12.49
N PHE A 176 22.49 -17.87 -11.97
CA PHE A 176 22.73 -17.91 -10.54
C PHE A 176 23.27 -16.54 -10.11
N SER A 177 22.38 -15.68 -9.62
CA SER A 177 22.81 -14.53 -8.81
C SER A 177 23.31 -15.06 -7.46
N PRO A 178 24.58 -14.86 -7.09
CA PRO A 178 25.06 -15.27 -5.77
C PRO A 178 24.34 -14.46 -4.69
N CYS A 179 23.80 -15.16 -3.70
CA CYS A 179 23.16 -14.60 -2.51
C CYS A 179 24.08 -13.65 -1.74
#